data_AF-A0AAU7YBH5-F1
#
_entry.id   AF-A0AAU7YBH5-F1
#
_cell.length_a   1.000
_cell.length_b   1.000
_cell.length_c   1.000
_cell.angle_alpha   90.00
_cell.angle_beta   90.00
_cell.angle_gamma   90.00
#
_symmetry.space_group_name_H-M   'P 1'
#
loop_
_entity.id
_entity.type
_entity.pdbx_description
1 polymer ?
#
loop_
_entity_poly.entity_id
_entity_poly.type
_entity_poly.pdbx_seq_one_letter_code
_entity_poly.pdbx_strand_id
1 'polypeptide(L)'
;MWRKLLPTGFSGFDPEQPCGYWPVLWQRWLGYRESDAAFGDFLAFLESLPSGPALDSEALAQQLQPHLARPRNRFFLFILWFFREGARPTPLAELPDLETLLGAEHWAHFTRWHRKYHTDFVALECLLAWQQQPEVRAAYLYRGVELQGVLDYPAFPRMLDSLFHAFTDE
;
A
#
# COMPACT_ATOMS: atom_id res chain seq x y z
N MET A 1 -5.70 9.35 -22.97
CA MET A 1 -6.57 8.42 -22.21
C MET A 1 -5.99 8.20 -20.81
N TRP A 2 -5.91 9.27 -20.02
CA TRP A 2 -5.26 9.32 -18.68
C TRP A 2 -6.07 8.60 -17.59
N ARG A 3 -7.37 8.38 -17.82
CA ARG A 3 -8.26 7.60 -16.95
C ARG A 3 -7.80 6.14 -16.73
N LYS A 4 -6.87 5.63 -17.54
CA LYS A 4 -6.21 4.31 -17.34
C LYS A 4 -5.00 4.35 -16.40
N LEU A 5 -4.44 5.54 -16.16
CA LEU A 5 -3.25 5.77 -15.32
C LEU A 5 -3.60 5.98 -13.84
N LEU A 6 -4.86 6.35 -13.55
CA LEU A 6 -5.44 6.26 -12.22
C LEU A 6 -5.99 4.83 -12.01
N PRO A 7 -6.10 4.33 -10.76
CA PRO A 7 -6.62 3.02 -10.42
C PRO A 7 -7.94 2.71 -11.12
N THR A 8 -8.14 1.43 -11.44
CA THR A 8 -9.39 0.94 -12.02
C THR A 8 -10.49 1.18 -10.98
N GLY A 9 -11.34 2.21 -11.17
CA GLY A 9 -12.32 2.68 -10.17
C GLY A 9 -12.16 4.15 -9.73
N PHE A 10 -11.11 4.85 -10.15
CA PHE A 10 -10.89 6.28 -9.87
C PHE A 10 -11.82 7.23 -10.69
N SER A 11 -12.99 6.76 -11.11
CA SER A 11 -14.07 7.61 -11.62
C SER A 11 -14.87 8.29 -10.49
N GLY A 12 -14.57 7.94 -9.24
CA GLY A 12 -15.14 8.55 -8.03
C GLY A 12 -14.22 8.32 -6.84
N PHE A 13 -12.96 8.76 -6.94
CA PHE A 13 -12.06 8.74 -5.78
C PHE A 13 -12.71 9.46 -4.60
N ASP A 14 -13.03 8.68 -3.59
CA ASP A 14 -13.58 9.12 -2.33
C ASP A 14 -12.57 8.73 -1.25
N PRO A 15 -11.85 9.70 -0.66
CA PRO A 15 -10.87 9.38 0.36
C PRO A 15 -11.50 8.76 1.60
N GLU A 16 -12.80 8.95 1.86
CA GLU A 16 -13.49 8.33 2.99
C GLU A 16 -13.67 6.82 2.80
N GLN A 17 -13.56 6.32 1.57
CA GLN A 17 -13.55 4.89 1.27
C GLN A 17 -12.12 4.33 1.39
N PRO A 18 -11.88 3.34 2.26
CA PRO A 18 -10.56 2.76 2.39
C PRO A 18 -10.15 2.04 1.11
N CYS A 19 -8.98 2.39 0.57
CA CYS A 19 -8.34 1.55 -0.43
C CYS A 19 -7.53 0.45 0.25
N GLY A 20 -7.76 -0.80 -0.13
CA GLY A 20 -6.88 -1.89 0.25
C GLY A 20 -7.16 -2.56 1.59
N TYR A 21 -6.10 -3.20 2.11
CA TYR A 21 -6.17 -4.19 3.19
C TYR A 21 -6.18 -3.61 4.62
N TRP A 22 -5.79 -2.33 4.79
CA TRP A 22 -5.62 -1.72 6.12
C TRP A 22 -6.42 -0.41 6.31
N PRO A 23 -7.73 -0.50 6.61
CA PRO A 23 -8.60 0.68 6.80
C PRO A 23 -8.12 1.64 7.91
N VAL A 24 -7.53 1.12 8.99
CA VAL A 24 -7.03 1.96 10.10
C VAL A 24 -5.81 2.77 9.67
N LEU A 25 -4.90 2.16 8.90
CA LEU A 25 -3.75 2.87 8.33
C LEU A 25 -4.24 3.95 7.36
N TRP A 26 -5.26 3.63 6.54
CA TRP A 26 -5.89 4.58 5.64
C TRP A 26 -6.46 5.79 6.39
N GLN A 27 -7.27 5.58 7.43
CA GLN A 27 -7.81 6.67 8.25
C GLN A 27 -6.71 7.52 8.90
N ARG A 28 -5.63 6.89 9.37
CA ARG A 28 -4.48 7.62 9.91
C ARG A 28 -3.84 8.52 8.86
N TRP A 29 -3.74 8.06 7.61
CA TRP A 29 -3.23 8.87 6.51
C TRP A 29 -4.13 10.08 6.23
N LEU A 30 -5.46 9.88 6.19
CA LEU A 30 -6.41 10.98 6.01
C LEU A 30 -6.35 12.00 7.15
N GLY A 31 -6.08 11.56 8.38
CA GLY A 31 -5.89 12.44 9.52
C GLY A 31 -4.76 13.47 9.35
N TYR A 32 -3.80 13.24 8.42
CA TYR A 32 -2.80 14.25 8.12
C TYR A 32 -3.37 15.49 7.42
N ARG A 33 -4.57 15.42 6.84
CA ARG A 33 -5.25 16.53 6.15
C ARG A 33 -5.27 17.82 6.98
N GLU A 34 -5.54 17.72 8.27
CA GLU A 34 -5.65 18.89 9.16
C GLU A 34 -4.28 19.38 9.67
N SER A 35 -3.30 18.49 9.75
CA SER A 35 -1.99 18.77 10.35
C SER A 35 -0.87 19.11 9.36
N ASP A 36 -1.06 18.80 8.07
CA ASP A 36 -0.10 19.03 7.00
C ASP A 36 -0.80 19.66 5.80
N ALA A 37 -0.67 20.98 5.67
CA ALA A 37 -1.27 21.74 4.57
C ALA A 37 -0.82 21.22 3.19
N ALA A 38 0.44 20.83 3.02
CA ALA A 38 0.94 20.34 1.73
C ALA A 38 0.35 18.97 1.36
N PHE A 39 0.01 18.15 2.36
CA PHE A 39 -0.74 16.93 2.16
C PHE A 39 -2.23 17.22 1.91
N GLY A 40 -2.82 18.16 2.63
CA GLY A 40 -4.19 18.61 2.42
C GLY A 40 -4.43 19.12 0.99
N ASP A 41 -3.53 19.97 0.48
CA ASP A 41 -3.58 20.49 -0.89
C ASP A 41 -3.44 19.36 -1.93
N PHE A 42 -2.56 18.40 -1.67
CA PHE A 42 -2.40 17.22 -2.52
C PHE A 42 -3.64 16.34 -2.53
N LEU A 43 -4.26 16.12 -1.37
CA LEU A 43 -5.48 15.33 -1.26
C LEU A 43 -6.64 16.03 -1.98
N ALA A 44 -6.80 17.34 -1.80
CA ALA A 44 -7.79 18.15 -2.51
C ALA A 44 -7.58 18.12 -4.04
N PHE A 45 -6.32 18.16 -4.49
CA PHE A 45 -5.99 17.96 -5.90
C PHE A 45 -6.49 16.60 -6.40
N LEU A 46 -6.18 15.51 -5.71
CA LEU A 46 -6.64 14.17 -6.08
C LEU A 46 -8.17 14.03 -6.08
N GLU A 47 -8.86 14.61 -5.10
CA GLU A 47 -10.33 14.67 -5.00
C GLU A 47 -10.97 15.44 -6.16
N SER A 48 -10.27 16.42 -6.73
CA SER A 48 -10.77 17.23 -7.85
C SER A 48 -10.66 16.51 -9.21
N LEU A 49 -9.76 15.54 -9.36
CA LEU A 49 -9.48 14.86 -10.63
C LEU A 49 -10.71 14.17 -11.26
N PRO A 50 -11.61 13.49 -10.51
CA PRO A 50 -12.79 12.84 -11.09
C PRO A 50 -13.80 13.85 -11.68
N SER A 51 -13.92 15.04 -11.08
CA SER A 51 -14.88 16.08 -11.47
C SER A 51 -14.28 17.16 -12.39
N GLY A 52 -12.96 17.18 -12.52
CA GLY A 52 -12.23 18.17 -13.30
C GLY A 52 -12.34 18.01 -14.82
N PRO A 53 -11.90 19.02 -15.59
CA PRO A 53 -11.80 18.91 -17.04
C PRO A 53 -10.87 17.76 -17.43
N ALA A 54 -11.09 17.18 -18.61
CA ALA A 54 -10.22 16.12 -19.11
C ALA A 54 -8.82 16.68 -19.40
N LEU A 55 -7.90 16.52 -18.45
CA LEU A 55 -6.48 16.83 -18.62
C LEU A 55 -5.84 15.81 -19.58
N ASP A 56 -4.84 16.19 -20.36
CA ASP A 56 -3.96 15.19 -20.97
C ASP A 56 -2.92 14.70 -19.95
N SER A 57 -2.15 13.67 -20.33
CA SER A 57 -1.16 13.08 -19.42
C SER A 57 -0.05 14.06 -19.03
N GLU A 58 0.29 15.00 -19.90
CA GLU A 58 1.37 15.96 -19.69
C GLU A 58 0.93 17.07 -18.72
N ALA A 59 -0.27 17.64 -18.93
CA ALA A 59 -0.87 18.61 -18.01
C ALA A 59 -1.08 18.01 -16.62
N LEU A 60 -1.49 16.74 -16.54
CA LEU A 60 -1.61 16.04 -15.26
C LEU A 60 -0.25 15.89 -14.56
N ALA A 61 0.79 15.48 -15.29
CA ALA A 61 2.14 15.37 -14.74
C ALA A 61 2.64 16.72 -14.22
N GLN A 62 2.45 17.80 -14.98
CA GLN A 62 2.84 19.15 -14.56
C GLN A 62 2.13 19.61 -13.28
N GLN A 63 0.84 19.33 -13.14
CA GLN A 63 0.08 19.68 -11.93
C GLN A 63 0.44 18.79 -10.74
N LEU A 64 0.82 17.53 -10.99
CA LEU A 64 1.19 16.57 -9.94
C LEU A 64 2.60 16.85 -9.38
N GLN A 65 3.55 17.29 -10.22
CA GLN A 65 4.97 17.46 -9.84
C GLN A 65 5.21 18.28 -8.54
N PRO A 66 4.56 19.44 -8.32
CA PRO A 66 4.72 20.20 -7.08
C PRO A 66 4.38 19.39 -5.83
N HIS A 67 3.37 18.52 -5.90
CA HIS A 67 2.97 17.67 -4.79
C HIS A 67 3.97 16.54 -4.54
N LEU A 68 4.63 16.03 -5.60
CA LEU A 68 5.60 14.95 -5.51
C LEU A 68 6.90 15.36 -4.82
N ALA A 69 7.19 16.64 -4.61
CA ALA A 69 8.36 17.07 -3.83
C ALA A 69 8.33 16.56 -2.37
N ARG A 70 7.13 16.27 -1.83
CA ARG A 70 6.95 15.80 -0.45
C ARG A 70 6.99 14.26 -0.37
N PRO A 71 7.84 13.66 0.49
CA PRO A 71 7.89 12.20 0.66
C PRO A 71 6.55 11.56 1.03
N ARG A 72 5.78 12.25 1.88
CA ARG A 72 4.46 11.82 2.34
C ARG A 72 3.48 11.66 1.17
N ASN A 73 3.40 12.65 0.30
CA ASN A 73 2.52 12.66 -0.87
C ASN A 73 2.90 11.54 -1.86
N ARG A 74 4.20 11.38 -2.13
CA ARG A 74 4.71 10.27 -2.97
C ARG A 74 4.31 8.91 -2.42
N PHE A 75 4.42 8.71 -1.10
CA PHE A 75 4.09 7.44 -0.48
C PHE A 75 2.57 7.19 -0.44
N PHE A 76 1.76 8.22 -0.20
CA PHE A 76 0.31 8.08 -0.28
C PHE A 76 -0.15 7.71 -1.71
N LEU A 77 0.44 8.35 -2.72
CA LEU A 77 0.20 7.98 -4.12
C LEU A 77 0.60 6.53 -4.42
N PHE A 78 1.70 6.07 -3.81
CA PHE A 78 2.10 4.67 -3.85
C PHE A 78 1.03 3.74 -3.28
N ILE A 79 0.51 4.03 -2.09
CA ILE A 79 -0.54 3.20 -1.46
C ILE A 79 -1.76 3.07 -2.37
N LEU A 80 -2.21 4.19 -2.96
CA LEU A 80 -3.35 4.19 -3.88
C LEU A 80 -3.15 3.21 -5.05
N TRP A 81 -1.93 3.15 -5.60
CA TRP A 81 -1.66 2.33 -6.79
C TRP A 81 -1.35 0.90 -6.42
N PHE A 82 -0.73 0.71 -5.26
CA PHE A 82 -0.47 -0.59 -4.69
C PHE A 82 -1.78 -1.34 -4.44
N PHE A 83 -2.85 -0.68 -4.00
CA PHE A 83 -4.18 -1.29 -3.80
C PHE A 83 -5.19 -0.94 -4.90
N ARG A 84 -4.69 -0.72 -6.12
CA ARG A 84 -5.49 -0.23 -7.25
C ARG A 84 -6.73 -1.08 -7.55
N GLU A 85 -6.63 -2.40 -7.44
CA GLU A 85 -7.67 -3.34 -7.88
C GLU A 85 -8.49 -3.94 -6.71
N GLY A 86 -8.31 -3.43 -5.50
CA GLY A 86 -9.08 -3.83 -4.33
C GLY A 86 -8.21 -4.11 -3.10
N ALA A 87 -8.68 -5.04 -2.27
CA ALA A 87 -8.06 -5.32 -0.97
C ALA A 87 -6.68 -6.01 -1.06
N ARG A 88 -6.26 -6.46 -2.26
CA ARG A 88 -4.96 -7.09 -2.48
C ARG A 88 -4.02 -6.17 -3.23
N PRO A 89 -2.70 -6.27 -2.98
CA PRO A 89 -1.71 -5.59 -3.79
C PRO A 89 -1.86 -5.95 -5.26
N THR A 90 -1.90 -4.94 -6.13
CA THR A 90 -1.74 -5.13 -7.56
C THR A 90 -0.31 -5.58 -7.84
N PRO A 91 -0.06 -6.66 -8.60
CA PRO A 91 1.29 -7.06 -9.00
C PRO A 91 2.01 -6.00 -9.81
N LEU A 92 3.34 -5.87 -9.64
CA LEU A 92 4.14 -4.87 -10.35
C LEU A 92 4.05 -5.04 -11.88
N ALA A 93 3.95 -6.27 -12.36
CA ALA A 93 3.84 -6.59 -13.78
C ALA A 93 2.51 -6.15 -14.41
N GLU A 94 1.48 -5.93 -13.58
CA GLU A 94 0.15 -5.50 -13.99
C GLU A 94 -0.03 -3.97 -13.87
N LEU A 95 0.92 -3.29 -13.21
CA LEU A 95 0.91 -1.84 -13.13
C LEU A 95 1.25 -1.22 -14.50
N PRO A 96 0.54 -0.15 -14.91
CA PRO A 96 0.95 0.65 -16.05
C PRO A 96 2.30 1.32 -15.74
N ASP A 97 3.07 1.61 -16.79
CA ASP A 97 4.25 2.45 -16.66
C ASP A 97 3.84 3.89 -16.30
N LEU A 98 4.22 4.32 -15.10
CA LEU A 98 3.94 5.65 -14.57
C LEU A 98 5.13 6.60 -14.71
N GLU A 99 6.23 6.19 -15.35
CA GLU A 99 7.45 6.99 -15.46
C GLU A 99 7.16 8.37 -16.06
N THR A 100 6.31 8.43 -17.07
CA THR A 100 5.88 9.68 -17.72
C THR A 100 5.09 10.61 -16.78
N LEU A 101 4.40 10.06 -15.79
CA LEU A 101 3.60 10.81 -14.82
C LEU A 101 4.43 11.27 -13.61
N LEU A 102 5.29 10.39 -13.10
CA LEU A 102 6.03 10.60 -11.86
C LEU A 102 7.44 11.17 -12.09
N GLY A 103 8.02 10.92 -13.25
CA GLY A 103 9.45 11.08 -13.54
C GLY A 103 10.27 9.84 -13.14
N ALA A 104 11.37 9.62 -13.84
CA ALA A 104 12.23 8.43 -13.71
C ALA A 104 12.69 8.16 -12.26
N GLU A 105 13.10 9.21 -11.54
CA GLU A 105 13.59 9.09 -10.17
C GLU A 105 12.49 8.56 -9.22
N HIS A 106 11.30 9.15 -9.29
CA HIS A 106 10.18 8.76 -8.44
C HIS A 106 9.63 7.39 -8.83
N TRP A 107 9.63 7.05 -10.11
CA TRP A 107 9.27 5.73 -10.59
C TRP A 107 10.21 4.64 -10.05
N ALA A 108 11.53 4.89 -10.02
CA ALA A 108 12.50 3.97 -9.42
C ALA A 108 12.22 3.74 -7.91
N HIS A 109 11.81 4.78 -7.17
CA HIS A 109 11.39 4.62 -5.78
C HIS A 109 10.10 3.82 -5.65
N PHE A 110 9.12 4.06 -6.52
CA PHE A 110 7.85 3.36 -6.55
C PHE A 110 8.02 1.87 -6.78
N THR A 111 8.80 1.48 -7.80
CA THR A 111 9.08 0.08 -8.14
C THR A 111 9.84 -0.63 -7.00
N ARG A 112 10.79 0.06 -6.35
CA ARG A 112 11.48 -0.47 -5.17
C ARG A 112 10.53 -0.70 -4.00
N TRP A 113 9.67 0.28 -3.69
CA TRP A 113 8.64 0.13 -2.65
C TRP A 113 7.70 -1.02 -2.99
N HIS A 114 7.25 -1.11 -4.23
CA HIS A 114 6.37 -2.17 -4.68
C HIS A 114 6.94 -3.56 -4.41
N ARG A 115 8.20 -3.80 -4.79
CA ARG A 115 8.87 -5.08 -4.54
C ARG A 115 8.94 -5.39 -3.05
N LYS A 116 9.31 -4.39 -2.23
CA LYS A 116 9.40 -4.55 -0.78
C LYS A 116 8.04 -4.87 -0.14
N TYR A 117 7.05 -3.99 -0.33
CA TYR A 117 5.75 -4.11 0.32
C TYR A 117 4.94 -5.29 -0.20
N HIS A 118 5.11 -5.69 -1.47
CA HIS A 118 4.49 -6.90 -1.98
C HIS A 118 5.05 -8.16 -1.30
N THR A 119 6.37 -8.24 -1.11
CA THR A 119 6.99 -9.33 -0.34
C THR A 119 6.50 -9.33 1.11
N ASP A 120 6.48 -8.17 1.76
CA ASP A 120 5.98 -8.03 3.13
C ASP A 120 4.50 -8.47 3.23
N PHE A 121 3.66 -8.10 2.25
CA PHE A 121 2.26 -8.50 2.20
C PHE A 121 2.09 -10.02 2.04
N VAL A 122 2.81 -10.65 1.11
CA VAL A 122 2.78 -12.11 0.92
C VAL A 122 3.23 -12.82 2.19
N ALA A 123 4.30 -12.34 2.82
CA ALA A 123 4.83 -12.90 4.05
C ALA A 123 3.81 -12.80 5.20
N LEU A 124 3.10 -11.67 5.31
CA LEU A 124 1.99 -11.50 6.25
C LEU A 124 0.79 -12.42 5.94
N GLU A 125 0.42 -12.62 4.67
CA GLU A 125 -0.63 -13.58 4.30
C GLU A 125 -0.22 -15.01 4.70
N CYS A 126 1.04 -15.40 4.45
CA CYS A 126 1.58 -16.69 4.88
C CYS A 126 1.52 -16.84 6.40
N LEU A 127 1.89 -15.81 7.15
CA LEU A 127 1.78 -15.80 8.61
C LEU A 127 0.35 -16.00 9.08
N LEU A 128 -0.59 -15.22 8.54
CA LEU A 128 -1.98 -15.28 8.93
C LEU A 128 -2.53 -16.67 8.63
N ALA A 129 -2.23 -17.23 7.45
CA ALA A 129 -2.61 -18.60 7.11
C ALA A 129 -1.98 -19.64 8.04
N TRP A 130 -0.72 -19.47 8.42
CA TRP A 130 -0.02 -20.35 9.35
C TRP A 130 -0.60 -20.28 10.77
N GLN A 131 -0.94 -19.09 11.26
CA GLN A 131 -1.61 -18.91 12.55
C GLN A 131 -2.97 -19.61 12.64
N GLN A 132 -3.67 -19.79 11.52
CA GLN A 132 -4.94 -20.52 11.48
C GLN A 132 -4.77 -22.04 11.57
N GLN A 133 -3.55 -22.58 11.47
CA GLN A 133 -3.31 -24.02 11.59
C GLN A 133 -3.65 -24.51 13.01
N PRO A 134 -4.35 -25.65 13.18
CA PRO A 134 -4.81 -26.11 14.48
C PRO A 134 -3.70 -26.25 15.53
N GLU A 135 -2.54 -26.78 15.11
CA GLU A 135 -1.37 -26.99 15.98
C GLU A 135 -0.76 -25.67 16.46
N VAL A 136 -0.66 -24.68 15.57
CA VAL A 136 -0.14 -23.35 15.88
C VAL A 136 -1.11 -22.60 16.79
N ARG A 137 -2.40 -22.63 16.48
CA ARG A 137 -3.44 -22.01 17.30
C ARG A 137 -3.50 -22.61 18.70
N ALA A 138 -3.29 -23.93 18.83
CA ALA A 138 -3.18 -24.59 20.12
C ALA A 138 -1.99 -24.10 20.95
N ALA A 139 -0.86 -23.75 20.31
CA ALA A 139 0.30 -23.18 21.00
C ALA A 139 0.05 -21.78 21.58
N TYR A 140 -0.90 -21.02 21.02
CA TYR A 140 -1.35 -19.72 21.54
C TYR A 140 -2.52 -19.83 22.54
N LEU A 141 -2.94 -21.04 22.90
CA LEU A 141 -3.98 -21.30 23.90
C LEU A 141 -3.36 -21.80 25.20
N TYR A 142 -3.44 -21.01 26.27
CA TYR A 142 -3.07 -21.47 27.61
C TYR A 142 -4.31 -21.63 28.48
N ARG A 143 -4.62 -22.88 28.87
CA ARG A 143 -5.79 -23.22 29.71
C ARG A 143 -7.12 -22.66 29.17
N GLY A 144 -7.31 -22.68 27.85
CA GLY A 144 -8.53 -22.19 27.21
C GLY A 144 -8.60 -20.67 27.02
N VAL A 145 -7.55 -19.94 27.39
CA VAL A 145 -7.41 -18.50 27.12
C VAL A 145 -6.54 -18.31 25.89
N GLU A 146 -7.04 -17.60 24.87
CA GLU A 146 -6.22 -17.14 23.74
C GLU A 146 -5.24 -16.09 24.25
N LEU A 147 -3.96 -16.45 24.25
CA LEU A 147 -2.88 -15.49 24.39
C LEU A 147 -2.89 -14.69 23.09
N GLN A 148 -3.46 -13.48 23.10
CA GLN A 148 -3.45 -12.57 21.95
C GLN A 148 -2.02 -12.09 21.67
N GLY A 149 -1.20 -12.99 21.12
CA GLY A 149 0.12 -12.69 20.60
C GLY A 149 -0.05 -12.08 19.22
N VAL A 150 -0.17 -10.75 19.17
CA VAL A 150 0.19 -10.01 17.95
C VAL A 150 1.60 -10.47 17.62
N LEU A 151 1.75 -11.15 16.49
CA LEU A 151 3.04 -11.62 16.00
C LEU A 151 3.90 -10.37 15.85
N ASP A 152 4.83 -10.17 16.78
CA ASP A 152 5.60 -8.94 16.87
C ASP A 152 6.42 -8.84 15.58
N TYR A 153 6.16 -7.82 14.75
CA TYR A 153 6.81 -7.66 13.44
C TYR A 153 8.36 -7.79 13.50
N PRO A 154 9.05 -7.39 14.59
CA PRO A 154 10.49 -7.63 14.78
C PRO A 154 10.89 -9.10 15.02
N ALA A 155 9.96 -9.95 15.46
CA ALA A 155 10.18 -11.39 15.65
C ALA A 155 9.98 -12.19 14.36
N PHE A 156 9.28 -11.60 13.38
CA PHE A 156 8.93 -12.28 12.16
C PHE A 156 10.14 -12.73 11.31
N PRO A 157 11.19 -11.91 11.10
CA PRO A 157 12.39 -12.37 10.39
C PRO A 157 13.05 -13.58 11.06
N ARG A 158 13.09 -13.62 12.40
CA ARG A 158 13.68 -14.74 13.16
C ARG A 158 12.87 -16.02 13.05
N MET A 159 11.55 -15.89 13.00
CA MET A 159 10.64 -17.02 12.83
C MET A 159 10.74 -17.62 11.43
N LEU A 160 10.84 -16.79 10.39
CA LEU A 160 11.12 -17.23 9.03
C LEU A 160 12.48 -17.94 8.97
N ASP A 161 13.52 -17.38 9.60
CA ASP A 161 14.85 -17.99 9.67
C ASP A 161 14.80 -19.39 10.29
N SER A 162 14.13 -19.57 11.43
CA SER A 162 13.98 -20.89 12.06
C SER A 162 13.15 -21.87 11.21
N LEU A 163 12.09 -21.42 10.54
CA LEU A 163 11.26 -22.29 9.72
C LEU A 163 11.95 -22.70 8.41
N PHE A 164 12.68 -21.80 7.75
CA PHE A 164 13.41 -22.13 6.52
C PHE A 164 14.73 -22.87 6.80
N HIS A 165 15.38 -22.62 7.95
CA HIS A 165 16.52 -23.45 8.37
C HIS A 165 16.13 -24.87 8.78
N ALA A 166 14.91 -25.08 9.31
CA ALA A 166 14.38 -26.41 9.59
C ALA A 166 14.23 -27.31 8.33
N PHE A 167 14.28 -26.74 7.13
CA PHE A 167 14.27 -27.49 5.85
C PHE A 167 15.61 -27.48 5.10
N THR A 168 16.67 -26.90 5.69
CA THR A 168 18.03 -26.96 5.13
C THR A 168 19.00 -27.80 5.95
N ASP A 169 18.64 -28.15 7.19
CA ASP A 169 19.39 -29.08 8.04
C ASP A 169 18.89 -30.54 7.92
N GLU A 170 18.65 -31.02 6.68
CA GLU A 170 18.62 -32.46 6.33
C GLU A 170 19.87 -32.88 5.56
#